data_AF-A0AB39ZDV3-F1
#
_entry.id   AF-A0AB39ZDV3-F1
#
_cell.length_a   1.000
_cell.length_b   1.000
_cell.length_c   1.000
_cell.angle_alpha   90.00
_cell.angle_beta   90.00
_cell.angle_gamma   90.00
#
_symmetry.space_group_name_H-M   'P 1'
#
loop_
_entity.id
_entity.type
_entity.pdbx_description
1 polymer ?
#
loop_
_entity_poly.entity_id
_entity_poly.type
_entity_poly.pdbx_seq_one_letter_code
_entity_poly.pdbx_strand_id
1 'polypeptide(L)'
;MDFNSSTYDQKYFNFTAAQLSAEREHIVQDIIKKGAGRIIDKIKTPATAELLEAQKETVERRFLASASKGLKALRELDSKVFHVPPHVLLPEHMFFENQFTSEEEEQRTAKLEELKAKYRENMAMLAHLKIEEEKYAAIDDLCQKEIEMQNRVQKNCSSLNVSKLKQYCTQVQLKQSNEDLVNSK
;
A
#
# COMPACT_ATOMS: atom_id res chain seq x y z
N MET A 1 23.42 0.27 -31.69
CA MET A 1 22.12 0.09 -31.00
C MET A 1 22.35 0.50 -29.58
N ASP A 2 21.74 1.59 -29.15
CA ASP A 2 21.79 2.00 -27.75
C ASP A 2 20.89 1.03 -26.97
N PHE A 3 21.43 0.32 -25.99
CA PHE A 3 20.68 -0.74 -25.29
C PHE A 3 19.41 -0.17 -24.63
N ASN A 4 19.49 1.08 -24.18
CA ASN A 4 18.38 1.80 -23.55
C ASN A 4 17.26 2.18 -24.53
N SER A 5 17.55 2.38 -25.82
CA SER A 5 16.48 2.68 -26.79
C SER A 5 15.70 1.41 -27.12
N SER A 6 16.39 0.27 -27.23
CA SER A 6 15.74 -1.01 -27.55
C SER A 6 14.82 -1.50 -26.44
N THR A 7 15.13 -1.22 -25.17
CA THR A 7 14.26 -1.58 -24.04
C THR A 7 13.02 -0.69 -23.98
N TYR A 8 13.16 0.58 -24.34
CA TYR A 8 12.05 1.52 -24.47
C TYR A 8 11.07 1.10 -25.57
N ASP A 9 11.61 0.78 -26.75
CA ASP A 9 10.86 0.29 -27.90
C ASP A 9 10.12 -1.01 -27.55
N GLN A 10 10.81 -1.95 -26.91
CA GLN A 10 10.22 -3.22 -26.47
C GLN A 10 9.08 -3.00 -25.47
N LYS A 11 9.22 -2.04 -24.55
CA LYS A 11 8.19 -1.75 -23.55
C LYS A 11 6.93 -1.17 -24.19
N TYR A 12 7.07 -0.38 -25.26
CA TYR A 12 5.92 0.20 -25.96
C TYR A 12 5.24 -0.78 -26.91
N PHE A 13 6.02 -1.49 -27.74
CA PHE A 13 5.49 -2.35 -28.79
C PHE A 13 5.26 -3.81 -28.34
N ASN A 14 5.80 -4.22 -27.19
CA ASN A 14 5.87 -5.62 -26.70
C ASN A 14 6.71 -6.57 -27.56
N PHE A 15 7.40 -6.06 -28.57
CA PHE A 15 8.35 -6.78 -29.40
C PHE A 15 9.46 -5.82 -29.84
N THR A 16 10.56 -6.38 -30.33
CA THR A 16 11.65 -5.60 -30.93
C THR A 16 11.56 -5.65 -32.45
N ALA A 17 12.00 -4.57 -33.13
CA ALA A 17 12.09 -4.56 -34.59
C ALA A 17 12.93 -5.73 -35.14
N ALA A 18 13.95 -6.16 -34.37
CA ALA A 18 14.78 -7.31 -34.70
C ALA A 18 14.00 -8.64 -34.66
N GLN A 19 13.17 -8.85 -33.64
CA GLN A 19 12.30 -10.03 -33.54
C GLN A 19 11.32 -10.08 -34.72
N LEU A 20 10.63 -8.98 -35.00
CA LEU A 20 9.70 -8.89 -36.12
C LEU A 20 10.38 -9.18 -37.47
N SER A 21 11.57 -8.61 -37.67
CA SER A 21 12.37 -8.86 -38.88
C SER A 21 12.74 -10.35 -39.01
N ALA A 22 13.16 -10.99 -37.91
CA ALA A 22 13.53 -12.40 -37.90
C ALA A 22 12.33 -13.32 -38.18
N GLU A 23 11.18 -13.05 -37.58
CA GLU A 23 9.95 -13.80 -37.85
C GLU A 23 9.52 -13.68 -39.30
N ARG A 24 9.61 -12.48 -39.87
CA ARG A 24 9.29 -12.24 -41.28
C ARG A 24 10.23 -13.01 -42.21
N GLU A 25 11.53 -12.99 -41.95
CA GLU A 25 12.50 -13.77 -42.71
C GLU A 25 12.22 -15.28 -42.66
N HIS A 26 11.88 -15.79 -41.47
CA HIS A 26 11.48 -17.18 -41.28
C HIS A 26 10.22 -17.52 -42.10
N ILE A 27 9.19 -16.68 -42.06
CA ILE A 27 7.95 -16.87 -42.83
C ILE A 27 8.24 -16.91 -44.33
N VAL A 28 9.07 -15.99 -44.84
CA VAL A 28 9.45 -15.97 -46.26
C VAL A 28 10.21 -17.24 -46.65
N GLN A 29 11.13 -17.71 -45.81
CA GLN A 29 11.84 -18.96 -46.03
C GLN A 29 10.88 -20.16 -46.08
N ASP A 30 9.92 -20.22 -45.17
CA ASP A 30 8.91 -21.28 -45.14
C ASP A 30 8.00 -21.27 -46.37
N ILE A 31 7.60 -20.09 -46.84
CA ILE A 31 6.80 -19.94 -48.07
C ILE A 31 7.60 -20.46 -49.27
N ILE A 32 8.89 -20.12 -49.37
CA ILE A 32 9.77 -20.58 -50.46
C ILE A 32 9.90 -22.11 -50.42
N LYS A 33 10.20 -22.69 -49.25
CA LYS A 33 10.31 -24.15 -49.07
C LYS A 33 9.03 -24.89 -49.44
N LYS A 34 7.89 -24.43 -48.93
CA LYS A 34 6.56 -25.01 -49.23
C LYS A 34 6.22 -24.86 -50.71
N GLY A 35 6.54 -23.71 -51.31
CA GLY A 35 6.34 -23.45 -52.73
C GLY A 35 7.16 -24.39 -53.61
N ALA A 36 8.47 -24.51 -53.36
CA ALA A 36 9.36 -25.40 -54.07
C ALA A 36 8.92 -26.87 -53.96
N GLY A 37 8.58 -27.33 -52.75
CA GLY A 37 8.04 -28.68 -52.53
C GLY A 37 6.76 -28.95 -53.32
N ARG A 38 5.78 -28.03 -53.28
CA ARG A 38 4.54 -28.17 -54.04
C ARG A 38 4.75 -28.21 -55.55
N ILE A 39 5.74 -27.46 -56.07
CA ILE A 39 6.07 -27.48 -57.50
C ILE A 39 6.68 -28.82 -57.86
N ILE A 40 7.65 -29.30 -57.10
CA ILE A 40 8.29 -30.62 -57.30
C ILE A 40 7.24 -31.73 -57.25
N ASP A 41 6.36 -31.72 -56.25
CA ASP A 41 5.28 -32.71 -56.11
C ASP A 41 4.35 -32.77 -57.33
N LYS A 42 4.15 -31.66 -58.04
CA LYS A 42 3.30 -31.59 -59.23
C LYS A 42 4.00 -32.08 -60.50
N ILE A 43 5.32 -31.95 -60.59
CA ILE A 43 6.09 -32.25 -61.82
C ILE A 43 6.90 -33.54 -61.72
N LYS A 44 7.03 -34.13 -60.52
CA LYS A 44 7.84 -35.32 -60.30
C LYS A 44 7.27 -36.54 -61.05
N THR A 45 8.18 -37.30 -61.64
CA THR A 45 7.93 -38.64 -62.17
C THR A 45 8.92 -39.60 -61.53
N PRO A 46 8.70 -40.93 -61.57
CA PRO A 46 9.64 -41.88 -60.99
C PRO A 46 11.07 -41.75 -61.54
N ALA A 47 11.22 -41.33 -62.81
CA ALA A 47 12.53 -41.12 -63.43
C ALA A 47 13.20 -39.78 -63.07
N THR A 48 12.44 -38.79 -62.58
CA THR A 48 12.94 -37.42 -62.31
C THR A 48 12.95 -37.03 -60.84
N ALA A 49 12.41 -37.87 -59.96
CA ALA A 49 12.22 -37.57 -58.54
C ALA A 49 13.55 -37.26 -57.81
N GLU A 50 14.58 -38.09 -57.97
CA GLU A 50 15.89 -37.87 -57.33
C GLU A 50 16.57 -36.59 -57.83
N LEU A 51 16.52 -36.33 -59.15
CA LEU A 51 17.11 -35.12 -59.73
C LEU A 51 16.43 -33.85 -59.21
N LEU A 52 15.10 -33.86 -59.10
CA LEU A 52 14.32 -32.72 -58.63
C LEU A 52 14.56 -32.43 -57.14
N GLU A 53 14.63 -33.47 -56.30
CA GLU A 53 14.96 -33.30 -54.88
C GLU A 53 16.41 -32.80 -54.69
N ALA A 54 17.37 -33.27 -55.50
CA ALA A 54 18.75 -32.78 -55.46
C ALA A 54 18.87 -31.29 -55.84
N GLN A 55 18.00 -30.79 -56.74
CA GLN A 55 18.01 -29.39 -57.17
C GLN A 55 17.18 -28.46 -56.26
N LYS A 56 16.30 -29.02 -55.43
CA LYS A 56 15.38 -28.27 -54.57
C LYS A 56 16.07 -27.21 -53.72
N GLU A 57 17.12 -27.61 -52.99
CA GLU A 57 17.85 -26.70 -52.10
C GLU A 57 18.52 -25.55 -52.89
N THR A 58 18.98 -25.84 -54.10
CA THR A 58 19.60 -24.84 -54.99
C THR A 58 18.56 -23.82 -55.44
N VAL A 59 17.36 -24.27 -55.80
CA VAL A 59 16.23 -23.40 -56.17
C VAL A 59 15.80 -22.55 -54.98
N GLU A 60 15.60 -23.14 -53.80
CA GLU A 60 15.27 -22.43 -52.57
C GLU A 60 16.29 -21.33 -52.25
N ARG A 61 17.59 -21.64 -52.35
CA ARG A 61 18.68 -20.68 -52.11
C ARG A 61 18.66 -19.52 -53.10
N ARG A 62 18.33 -19.76 -54.37
CA ARG A 62 18.20 -18.70 -55.40
C ARG A 62 17.02 -17.78 -55.12
N PHE A 63 15.87 -18.34 -54.72
CA PHE A 63 14.71 -17.55 -54.32
C PHE A 63 15.02 -16.68 -53.09
N LEU A 64 15.67 -17.24 -52.08
CA LEU A 64 16.11 -16.49 -50.89
C LEU A 64 17.10 -15.38 -51.25
N ALA A 65 18.08 -15.67 -52.11
CA ALA A 65 19.04 -14.67 -52.58
C ALA A 65 18.34 -13.51 -53.31
N SER A 66 17.34 -13.82 -54.15
CA SER A 66 16.52 -12.81 -54.83
C SER A 66 15.70 -11.96 -53.85
N ALA A 67 15.12 -12.59 -52.82
CA ALA A 67 14.34 -11.90 -51.78
C ALA A 67 15.20 -11.07 -50.81
N SER A 68 16.50 -11.37 -50.69
CA SER A 68 17.38 -10.79 -49.67
C SER A 68 17.44 -9.25 -49.69
N LYS A 69 17.40 -8.63 -50.87
CA LYS A 69 17.40 -7.17 -51.00
C LYS A 69 16.13 -6.55 -50.42
N GLY A 70 14.98 -7.16 -50.68
CA GLY A 70 13.69 -6.72 -50.14
C GLY A 70 13.62 -6.93 -48.63
N LEU A 71 14.09 -8.08 -48.13
CA LEU A 71 14.15 -8.38 -46.70
C LEU A 71 15.03 -7.39 -45.93
N LYS A 72 16.18 -6.99 -46.50
CA LYS A 72 17.04 -5.94 -45.92
C LYS A 72 16.33 -4.58 -45.87
N ALA A 73 15.70 -4.16 -46.96
CA ALA A 73 14.96 -2.89 -46.99
C ALA A 73 13.80 -2.88 -45.96
N LEU A 74 13.13 -4.01 -45.80
CA LEU A 74 12.09 -4.20 -44.79
C LEU A 74 12.63 -4.12 -43.36
N ARG A 75 13.79 -4.72 -43.08
CA ARG A 75 14.47 -4.61 -41.78
C ARG A 75 14.81 -3.15 -41.44
N GLU A 76 15.31 -2.39 -42.41
CA GLU A 76 15.59 -0.96 -42.23
C GLU A 76 14.31 -0.15 -41.99
N LEU A 77 13.21 -0.52 -42.65
CA LEU A 77 11.91 0.11 -42.43
C LEU A 77 11.38 -0.22 -41.03
N ASP A 78 11.43 -1.48 -40.63
CA ASP A 78 11.00 -1.93 -39.30
C ASP A 78 11.78 -1.18 -38.20
N SER A 79 13.09 -0.97 -38.37
CA SER A 79 13.89 -0.19 -37.41
C SER A 79 13.53 1.29 -37.32
N LYS A 80 12.89 1.85 -38.37
CA LYS A 80 12.44 3.26 -38.37
C LYS A 80 11.02 3.39 -37.85
N VAL A 81 10.16 2.42 -38.13
CA VAL A 81 8.74 2.44 -37.79
C VAL A 81 8.53 2.00 -36.34
N PHE A 82 9.21 0.93 -35.92
CA PHE A 82 9.10 0.38 -34.56
C PHE A 82 10.21 0.94 -33.68
N HIS A 83 10.27 2.26 -33.63
CA HIS A 83 11.18 3.02 -32.79
C HIS A 83 10.45 4.18 -32.16
N VAL A 84 10.56 4.30 -30.84
CA VAL A 84 10.05 5.41 -30.06
C VAL A 84 11.15 6.48 -30.00
N PRO A 85 10.90 7.68 -30.54
CA PRO A 85 11.91 8.73 -30.54
C PRO A 85 12.36 9.09 -29.10
N PRO A 86 13.63 9.45 -28.89
CA PRO A 86 14.18 9.67 -27.55
C PRO A 86 13.56 10.85 -26.79
N HIS A 87 12.88 11.76 -27.51
CA HIS A 87 12.18 12.90 -26.92
C HIS A 87 10.71 12.59 -26.57
N VAL A 88 10.23 11.39 -26.87
CA VAL A 88 8.85 10.98 -26.59
C VAL A 88 8.84 10.14 -25.31
N LEU A 89 8.16 10.66 -24.28
CA LEU A 89 7.91 9.92 -23.05
C LEU A 89 6.68 9.03 -23.19
N LEU A 90 6.80 7.80 -22.70
CA LEU A 90 5.70 6.87 -22.55
C LEU A 90 4.72 7.40 -21.49
N PRO A 91 3.41 7.09 -21.61
CA PRO A 91 2.41 7.49 -20.62
C PRO A 91 2.76 7.07 -19.19
N GLU A 92 3.35 5.88 -19.02
CA GLU A 92 3.82 5.38 -17.72
C GLU A 92 4.91 6.25 -17.10
N HIS A 93 5.62 7.00 -17.93
CA HIS A 93 6.72 7.86 -17.55
C HIS A 93 6.30 9.32 -17.40
N MET A 94 5.06 9.68 -17.74
CA MET A 94 4.55 11.05 -17.49
C MET A 94 4.52 11.38 -15.99
N PHE A 95 4.32 10.38 -15.13
CA PHE A 95 4.33 10.58 -13.67
C PHE A 95 5.76 10.73 -13.10
N PHE A 96 6.80 10.50 -13.91
CA PHE A 96 8.18 10.75 -13.50
C PHE A 96 8.56 12.24 -13.49
N GLU A 97 7.67 13.16 -13.92
CA GLU A 97 7.85 14.59 -13.63
C GLU A 97 7.95 14.88 -12.12
N ASN A 98 7.49 13.94 -11.28
CA ASN A 98 7.63 13.98 -9.82
C ASN A 98 8.56 12.87 -9.30
N GLN A 99 9.67 12.57 -9.99
CA GLN A 99 10.70 11.70 -9.41
C GLN A 99 11.23 12.37 -8.14
N PHE A 100 10.89 11.81 -6.98
CA PHE A 100 11.51 12.18 -5.73
C PHE A 100 12.99 11.83 -5.83
N THR A 101 13.84 12.75 -5.40
CA THR A 101 15.24 12.40 -5.19
C THR A 101 15.32 11.34 -4.08
N SER A 102 16.36 10.49 -4.11
CA SER A 102 16.56 9.47 -3.06
C SER A 102 16.50 10.09 -1.65
N GLU A 103 16.99 11.31 -1.50
CA GLU A 103 16.97 12.07 -0.26
C GLU A 103 15.53 12.48 0.15
N GLU A 104 14.68 12.89 -0.80
CA GLU A 104 13.28 13.21 -0.53
C GLU A 104 12.46 11.96 -0.16
N GLU A 105 12.76 10.80 -0.75
CA GLU A 105 12.15 9.53 -0.36
C GLU A 105 12.55 9.13 1.07
N GLU A 106 13.83 9.27 1.42
CA GLU A 106 14.34 9.03 2.77
C GLU A 106 13.72 10.00 3.80
N GLN A 107 13.58 11.28 3.48
CA GLN A 107 12.93 12.25 4.36
C GLN A 107 11.45 11.92 4.56
N ARG A 108 10.74 11.49 3.52
CA ARG A 108 9.31 11.10 3.63
C ARG A 108 9.14 9.83 4.44
N THR A 109 10.00 8.84 4.25
CA THR A 109 9.98 7.60 5.04
C THR A 109 10.32 7.86 6.51
N ALA A 110 11.30 8.71 6.79
CA ALA A 110 11.60 9.14 8.17
C ALA A 110 10.41 9.84 8.84
N LYS A 111 9.76 10.80 8.15
CA LYS A 111 8.53 11.45 8.66
C LYS A 111 7.40 10.45 8.91
N LEU A 112 7.26 9.45 8.04
CA LEU A 112 6.25 8.41 8.16
C LEU A 112 6.50 7.52 9.38
N GLU A 113 7.75 7.17 9.67
CA GLU A 113 8.11 6.44 10.90
C GLU A 113 7.93 7.29 12.15
N GLU A 114 8.25 8.59 12.12
CA GLU A 114 7.96 9.51 13.23
C GLU A 114 6.44 9.58 13.51
N LEU A 115 5.63 9.70 12.46
CA LEU A 115 4.17 9.71 12.57
C LEU A 115 3.62 8.40 13.13
N LYS A 116 4.18 7.25 12.73
CA LYS A 116 3.82 5.94 13.30
C LYS A 116 4.15 5.86 14.79
N ALA A 117 5.31 6.37 15.19
CA ALA A 117 5.72 6.38 16.60
C ALA A 117 4.75 7.23 17.44
N LYS A 118 4.46 8.47 16.99
CA LYS A 118 3.48 9.35 17.64
C LYS A 118 2.09 8.72 17.71
N TYR A 119 1.67 8.05 16.64
CA TYR A 119 0.37 7.36 16.64
C TYR A 119 0.29 6.26 17.70
N ARG A 120 1.35 5.47 17.88
CA ARG A 120 1.41 4.42 18.93
C ARG A 120 1.37 5.03 20.33
N GLU A 121 2.11 6.10 20.55
CA GLU A 121 2.10 6.83 21.83
C GLU A 121 0.71 7.40 22.14
N ASN A 122 0.08 8.06 21.16
CA ASN A 122 -1.27 8.59 21.30
C ASN A 122 -2.30 7.49 21.61
N MET A 123 -2.16 6.31 21.00
CA MET A 123 -3.01 5.14 21.31
C MET A 123 -2.83 4.66 22.74
N ALA A 124 -1.58 4.58 23.23
CA ALA A 124 -1.30 4.21 24.62
C ALA A 124 -1.87 5.24 25.60
N MET A 125 -1.68 6.53 25.32
CA MET A 125 -2.23 7.62 26.13
C MET A 125 -3.77 7.57 26.17
N LEU A 126 -4.44 7.34 25.04
CA LEU A 126 -5.89 7.18 25.00
C LEU A 126 -6.37 5.99 25.83
N ALA A 127 -5.64 4.88 25.85
CA ALA A 127 -5.96 3.75 26.72
C ALA A 127 -5.83 4.12 28.20
N HIS A 128 -4.78 4.86 28.58
CA HIS A 128 -4.61 5.35 29.95
C HIS A 128 -5.73 6.32 30.37
N LEU A 129 -6.10 7.26 29.50
CA LEU A 129 -7.18 8.21 29.78
C LEU A 129 -8.52 7.50 30.01
N LYS A 130 -8.83 6.46 29.24
CA LYS A 130 -10.03 5.64 29.45
C LYS A 130 -10.03 4.94 30.80
N ILE A 131 -8.90 4.34 31.19
CA ILE A 131 -8.76 3.70 32.50
C ILE A 131 -8.92 4.73 33.63
N GLU A 132 -8.40 5.94 33.44
CA GLU A 132 -8.53 7.01 34.42
C GLU A 132 -9.98 7.52 34.54
N GLU A 133 -10.66 7.70 33.41
CA GLU A 133 -12.09 8.05 33.36
C GLU A 133 -12.96 7.01 34.08
N GLU A 134 -12.71 5.72 33.85
CA GLU A 134 -13.40 4.62 34.55
C GLU A 134 -13.16 4.67 36.07
N LYS A 135 -11.94 5.01 36.51
CA LYS A 135 -11.63 5.17 37.94
C LYS A 135 -12.35 6.37 38.54
N TYR A 136 -12.39 7.51 37.86
CA TYR A 136 -13.11 8.68 38.36
C TYR A 136 -14.61 8.43 38.42
N ALA A 137 -15.19 7.74 37.43
CA ALA A 137 -16.60 7.34 37.45
C ALA A 137 -16.92 6.45 38.66
N ALA A 138 -16.05 5.49 38.98
CA ALA A 138 -16.22 4.63 40.16
C ALA A 138 -16.11 5.39 41.49
N ILE A 139 -15.26 6.44 41.56
CA ILE A 139 -15.11 7.29 42.74
C ILE A 139 -16.31 8.23 42.88
N ASP A 140 -16.86 8.76 41.79
CA ASP A 140 -17.99 9.69 41.83
C ASP A 140 -19.21 9.06 42.52
N ASP A 141 -19.51 7.80 42.20
CA ASP A 141 -20.57 7.02 42.87
C ASP A 141 -20.36 6.90 44.39
N LEU A 142 -19.10 6.74 44.84
CA LEU A 142 -18.77 6.67 46.27
C LEU A 142 -18.90 8.05 46.93
N CYS A 143 -18.43 9.10 46.27
CA CYS A 143 -18.56 10.48 46.74
C CYS A 143 -20.04 10.88 46.90
N GLN A 144 -20.90 10.53 45.94
CA GLN A 144 -22.33 10.79 46.04
C GLN A 144 -22.96 10.07 47.23
N LYS A 145 -22.60 8.80 47.47
CA LYS A 145 -23.06 8.04 48.64
C LYS A 145 -22.59 8.65 49.96
N GLU A 146 -21.35 9.13 50.03
CA GLU A 146 -20.81 9.81 51.21
C GLU A 146 -21.56 11.12 51.48
N ILE A 147 -21.80 11.92 50.43
CA ILE A 147 -22.59 13.16 50.51
C ILE A 147 -24.01 12.85 51.01
N GLU A 148 -24.66 11.82 50.50
CA GLU A 148 -25.98 11.39 50.97
C GLU A 148 -25.95 10.97 52.45
N MET A 149 -24.96 10.18 52.86
CA MET A 149 -24.81 9.73 54.22
C MET A 149 -24.58 10.91 55.17
N GLN A 150 -23.70 11.85 54.81
CA GLN A 150 -23.44 13.04 55.60
C GLN A 150 -24.67 13.95 55.69
N ASN A 151 -25.43 14.08 54.60
CA ASN A 151 -26.73 14.77 54.62
C ASN A 151 -27.74 14.10 55.56
N ARG A 152 -27.79 12.75 55.60
CA ARG A 152 -28.64 12.00 56.54
C ARG A 152 -28.18 12.19 57.98
N VAL A 153 -26.88 12.14 58.25
CA VAL A 153 -26.31 12.42 59.58
C VAL A 153 -26.64 13.84 60.02
N GLN A 154 -26.48 14.84 59.15
CA GLN A 154 -26.81 16.23 59.47
C GLN A 154 -28.31 16.43 59.75
N LYS A 155 -29.19 15.80 58.98
CA LYS A 155 -30.65 15.79 59.25
C LYS A 155 -30.97 15.10 60.58
N ASN A 156 -30.33 13.97 60.87
CA ASN A 156 -30.53 13.27 62.13
C ASN A 156 -30.00 14.06 63.33
N CYS A 157 -28.81 14.66 63.23
CA CYS A 157 -28.22 15.53 64.26
C CYS A 157 -28.98 16.85 64.48
N SER A 158 -29.72 17.34 63.48
CA SER A 158 -30.63 18.48 63.66
C SER A 158 -31.98 18.07 64.24
N SER A 159 -32.43 16.83 64.00
CA SER A 159 -33.65 16.25 64.60
C SER A 159 -33.45 15.81 66.06
N LEU A 160 -32.28 15.24 66.37
CA LEU A 160 -31.79 15.13 67.73
C LEU A 160 -31.54 16.55 68.19
N ASN A 161 -32.29 17.03 69.18
CA ASN A 161 -32.03 18.32 69.78
C ASN A 161 -30.70 18.28 70.55
N VAL A 162 -29.56 18.21 69.86
CA VAL A 162 -28.22 18.29 70.45
C VAL A 162 -28.06 19.61 71.20
N SER A 163 -28.77 20.65 70.77
CA SER A 163 -28.98 21.90 71.50
C SER A 163 -29.70 21.69 72.85
N LYS A 164 -30.76 20.87 72.93
CA LYS A 164 -31.41 20.50 74.20
C LYS A 164 -30.53 19.57 75.03
N LEU A 165 -29.81 18.62 74.43
CA LEU A 165 -28.88 17.74 75.16
C LEU A 165 -27.74 18.55 75.78
N LYS A 166 -27.19 19.52 75.04
CA LYS A 166 -26.20 20.48 75.54
C LYS A 166 -26.79 21.35 76.64
N GLN A 167 -28.02 21.86 76.50
CA GLN A 167 -28.73 22.58 77.57
C GLN A 167 -28.97 21.69 78.81
N TYR A 168 -29.34 20.42 78.64
CA TYR A 168 -29.52 19.46 79.73
C TYR A 168 -28.20 19.16 80.44
N CYS A 169 -27.12 18.85 79.72
CA CYS A 169 -25.80 18.65 80.34
C CYS A 169 -25.32 19.90 81.08
N THR A 170 -25.55 21.10 80.52
CA THR A 170 -25.20 22.37 81.19
C THR A 170 -26.07 22.60 82.44
N GLN A 171 -27.35 22.23 82.41
CA GLN A 171 -28.25 22.30 83.58
C GLN A 171 -27.93 21.25 84.66
N VAL A 172 -27.46 20.06 84.29
CA VAL A 172 -27.03 19.02 85.25
C VAL A 172 -25.74 19.44 85.97
N GLN A 173 -24.79 20.06 85.25
CA GLN A 173 -23.60 20.66 85.87
C GLN A 173 -23.95 21.83 86.81
N LEU A 174 -24.94 22.65 86.47
CA LEU A 174 -25.44 23.74 87.34
C LEU A 174 -26.26 23.25 88.54
N LYS A 175 -26.87 22.06 88.48
CA LYS A 175 -27.59 21.47 89.62
C LYS A 175 -26.65 20.78 90.61
N GLN A 176 -25.62 20.07 90.14
CA GLN A 176 -24.58 19.54 91.04
C GLN A 176 -23.83 20.65 91.79
N SER A 177 -23.53 21.77 91.13
CA SER A 177 -22.91 22.91 91.82
C SER A 177 -23.81 23.61 92.86
N ASN A 178 -25.14 23.46 92.76
CA ASN A 178 -26.09 24.08 93.69
C ASN A 178 -26.51 23.15 94.85
N GLU A 179 -26.50 21.82 94.67
CA GLU A 179 -26.76 20.88 95.78
C GLU A 179 -25.60 20.84 96.80
N ASP A 180 -24.35 21.02 96.35
CA ASP A 180 -23.20 21.16 97.25
C ASP A 180 -23.24 22.47 98.09
N LEU A 181 -23.99 23.48 97.64
CA LEU A 181 -24.15 24.76 98.34
C LEU A 181 -25.32 24.79 99.33
N VAL A 182 -26.30 23.89 99.21
CA VAL A 182 -27.49 23.85 100.10
C VAL A 182 -27.29 22.92 101.30
N ASN A 183 -26.41 21.92 101.23
CA ASN A 183 -26.09 21.04 102.37
C ASN A 183 -24.92 21.54 103.26
N SER A 184 -24.49 22.80 103.11
CA SER A 184 -23.38 23.41 103.90
C SER A 184 -23.78 24.68 104.67
N LYS A 185 -25.04 24.80 105.10
CA LYS A 185 -25.46 25.81 106.09
C LYS A 185 -26.19 25.17 107.26
#